data_AF-A0A6A6IT85-F1
#
_entry.id   AF-A0A6A6IT85-F1
#
_cell.length_a   1.000
_cell.length_b   1.000
_cell.length_c   1.000
_cell.angle_alpha   90.00
_cell.angle_beta   90.00
_cell.angle_gamma   90.00
#
_symmetry.space_group_name_H-M   'P 1'
#
loop_
_entity.id
_entity.type
_entity.pdbx_description
1 polymer ?
#
loop_
_entity_poly.entity_id
_entity_poly.type
_entity_poly.pdbx_seq_one_letter_code
_entity_poly.pdbx_strand_id
1 'polypeptide(L)'
;MLLARVMIGKVANGAQMAATIAAVPIVQDDPAWTCRIWVRDAIAALEADGKSLGTRVTGWQRIGQTSNTYVAQKRQQRRYDGSGT
;
A
#
# COMPACT_ATOMS: atom_id res chain seq x y z
N MET A 1 -9.43 15.59 -4.37
CA MET A 1 -8.68 14.47 -3.77
C MET A 1 -7.90 13.74 -4.85
N LEU A 2 -6.67 13.29 -4.59
CA LEU A 2 -5.91 12.49 -5.54
C LEU A 2 -6.03 11.00 -5.23
N LEU A 3 -6.30 10.18 -6.24
CA LEU A 3 -6.29 8.73 -6.13
C LEU A 3 -5.30 8.13 -7.13
N ALA A 4 -4.38 7.30 -6.62
CA ALA A 4 -3.46 6.52 -7.44
C ALA A 4 -3.50 5.06 -6.97
N ARG A 5 -3.33 4.13 -7.91
CA ARG A 5 -3.18 2.71 -7.64
C ARG A 5 -1.76 2.31 -8.03
N VAL A 6 -1.03 1.68 -7.10
CA VAL A 6 0.31 1.15 -7.31
C VAL A 6 0.24 -0.35 -7.00
N MET A 7 0.61 -1.18 -7.98
CA MET A 7 0.67 -2.63 -7.79
C MET A 7 1.98 -2.97 -7.09
N ILE A 8 1.90 -3.61 -5.92
CA ILE A 8 3.07 -4.04 -5.15
C ILE A 8 3.33 -5.55 -5.24
N GLY A 9 2.37 -6.33 -5.75
CA GLY A 9 2.55 -7.77 -5.90
C GLY A 9 1.31 -8.49 -6.42
N LYS A 10 1.46 -9.79 -6.66
CA LYS A 10 0.38 -10.71 -7.02
C LYS A 10 -0.09 -11.47 -5.79
N VAL A 11 -1.40 -11.63 -5.68
CA VAL A 11 -2.02 -12.48 -4.65
C VAL A 11 -1.89 -13.94 -5.10
N ALA A 12 -1.27 -14.77 -4.27
CA ALA A 12 -1.17 -16.21 -4.49
C ALA A 12 -2.26 -16.97 -3.72
N ASN A 13 -2.61 -16.50 -2.51
CA ASN A 13 -3.67 -17.07 -1.71
C ASN A 13 -4.52 -15.96 -1.08
N GLY A 14 -5.72 -15.75 -1.63
CA GLY A 14 -6.61 -14.67 -1.20
C GLY A 14 -7.19 -14.85 0.21
N ALA A 15 -7.51 -16.08 0.60
CA ALA A 15 -8.06 -16.38 1.92
C ALA A 15 -6.99 -16.14 3.00
N GLN A 16 -5.77 -16.59 2.77
CA GLN A 16 -4.64 -16.32 3.67
C GLN A 16 -4.33 -14.83 3.75
N MET A 17 -4.34 -14.13 2.61
CA MET A 17 -4.11 -12.68 2.58
C MET A 17 -5.14 -11.94 3.42
N ALA A 18 -6.43 -12.27 3.26
CA ALA A 18 -7.50 -11.66 4.04
C ALA A 18 -7.32 -11.92 5.55
N ALA A 19 -6.99 -13.16 5.95
CA ALA A 19 -6.73 -13.50 7.33
C ALA A 19 -5.52 -12.76 7.91
N THR A 20 -4.40 -12.71 7.18
CA THR A 20 -3.18 -12.00 7.61
C THR A 20 -3.46 -10.50 7.79
N ILE A 21 -4.12 -9.85 6.84
CA ILE A 21 -4.42 -8.41 6.92
C ILE A 21 -5.39 -8.11 8.06
N ALA A 22 -6.42 -8.94 8.25
CA ALA A 22 -7.40 -8.76 9.32
C ALA A 22 -6.80 -8.88 10.73
N ALA A 23 -5.68 -9.60 10.86
CA ALA A 23 -4.97 -9.74 12.13
C ALA A 23 -4.10 -8.51 12.49
N VAL A 24 -3.89 -7.56 11.56
CA VAL A 24 -3.06 -6.37 11.79
C VAL A 24 -3.84 -5.37 12.64
N PRO A 25 -3.35 -5.02 13.85
CA PRO A 25 -4.11 -4.21 14.79
C PRO A 25 -4.29 -2.78 14.29
N ILE A 26 -5.50 -2.25 14.49
CA ILE A 26 -5.78 -0.82 14.41
C ILE A 26 -5.55 -0.24 15.80
N VAL A 27 -4.55 0.64 15.94
CA VAL A 27 -4.23 1.27 17.22
C VAL A 27 -5.10 2.51 17.37
N GLN A 28 -5.84 2.58 18.47
CA GLN A 28 -6.67 3.73 18.84
C GLN A 28 -5.93 4.61 19.85
N ASP A 29 -6.33 5.88 19.94
CA ASP A 29 -5.87 6.85 20.95
C ASP A 29 -4.35 7.14 20.97
N ASP A 30 -3.63 6.74 19.93
CA ASP A 30 -2.21 7.06 19.74
C ASP A 30 -2.04 8.14 18.65
N PRO A 31 -1.61 9.37 19.00
CA PRO A 31 -1.40 10.44 18.01
C PRO A 31 -0.21 10.19 17.07
N ALA A 32 0.71 9.27 17.40
CA ALA A 32 1.79 8.87 16.52
C ALA A 32 1.33 7.85 15.46
N TRP A 33 0.18 7.20 15.68
CA TRP A 33 -0.35 6.21 14.75
C TRP A 33 -1.02 6.88 13.54
N THR A 34 -0.82 6.29 12.36
CA THR A 34 -1.41 6.77 11.11
C THR A 34 -1.83 5.59 10.24
N CYS A 35 -2.74 5.83 9.29
CA CYS A 35 -3.10 4.80 8.31
C CYS A 35 -1.89 4.30 7.49
N ARG A 36 -0.86 5.14 7.31
CA ARG A 36 0.39 4.74 6.64
C ARG A 36 1.19 3.73 7.46
N ILE A 37 1.17 3.87 8.79
CA ILE A 37 1.78 2.90 9.71
C ILE A 37 1.05 1.56 9.59
N TRP A 38 -0.29 1.56 9.59
CA TRP A 38 -1.06 0.33 9.38
C TRP A 38 -0.74 -0.36 8.06
N VAL A 39 -0.67 0.38 6.95
CA VAL A 39 -0.31 -0.21 5.64
C VAL A 39 1.10 -0.79 5.66
N ARG A 40 2.08 -0.11 6.28
CA ARG A 40 3.43 -0.64 6.47
C ARG A 40 3.40 -1.97 7.20
N ASP A 41 2.69 -2.02 8.32
CA ASP A 41 2.63 -3.19 9.20
C ASP A 41 1.88 -4.35 8.52
N ALA A 42 0.83 -4.06 7.77
CA ALA A 42 0.12 -5.06 6.95
C ALA A 42 1.00 -5.65 5.84
N ILE A 43 1.80 -4.82 5.16
CA ILE A 43 2.74 -5.31 4.15
C ILE A 43 3.85 -6.16 4.80
N ALA A 44 4.34 -5.77 5.98
CA ALA A 44 5.31 -6.56 6.73
C ALA A 44 4.73 -7.91 7.19
N ALA A 45 3.47 -7.93 7.64
CA ALA A 45 2.77 -9.16 8.02
C ALA A 45 2.59 -10.10 6.82
N LEU A 46 2.21 -9.57 5.66
CA LEU A 46 2.10 -10.33 4.41
C LEU A 46 3.45 -10.86 3.91
N GLU A 47 4.54 -10.15 4.17
CA GLU A 47 5.87 -10.67 3.87
C GLU A 47 6.20 -11.84 4.80
N ALA A 48 6.00 -11.64 6.11
CA ALA A 48 6.30 -12.62 7.14
C ALA A 48 5.46 -13.91 7.03
N ASP A 49 4.22 -13.83 6.52
CA ASP A 49 3.37 -15.01 6.38
C ASP A 49 3.87 -16.01 5.31
N GLY A 50 4.67 -15.54 4.34
CA GLY A 50 5.26 -16.35 3.28
C GLY A 50 4.28 -17.05 2.32
N LYS A 51 2.97 -16.87 2.47
CA LYS A 51 1.91 -17.70 1.84
C LYS A 51 0.91 -16.89 1.03
N SER A 52 0.72 -15.61 1.38
CA SER A 52 -0.31 -14.77 0.76
C SER A 52 0.08 -14.26 -0.62
N LEU A 53 1.36 -13.92 -0.79
CA LEU A 53 1.86 -13.21 -1.96
C LEU A 53 2.77 -14.09 -2.83
N GLY A 54 2.62 -13.97 -4.15
CA GLY A 54 3.54 -14.55 -5.14
C GLY A 54 4.69 -13.60 -5.43
N THR A 55 4.87 -13.20 -6.69
CA THR A 55 5.79 -12.12 -7.08
C THR A 55 5.38 -10.82 -6.40
N ARG A 56 6.31 -10.16 -5.69
CA ARG A 56 5.98 -9.04 -4.79
C ARG A 56 7.18 -8.12 -4.54
N VAL A 57 6.86 -6.91 -4.08
CA VAL A 57 7.78 -5.91 -3.53
C VAL A 57 7.16 -5.44 -2.22
N THR A 58 7.79 -5.79 -1.09
CA THR A 58 7.28 -5.51 0.26
C THR A 58 8.14 -4.51 1.04
N GLY A 59 9.26 -4.07 0.47
CA GLY A 59 10.11 -3.03 1.07
C GLY A 59 9.39 -1.68 1.18
N TRP A 60 9.04 -1.29 2.41
CA TRP A 60 8.23 -0.09 2.69
C TRP A 60 8.81 1.20 2.10
N GLN A 61 10.11 1.43 2.27
CA GLN A 61 10.79 2.62 1.74
C GLN A 61 10.68 2.68 0.20
N ARG A 62 10.87 1.54 -0.47
CA ARG A 62 10.76 1.44 -1.93
C ARG A 62 9.34 1.73 -2.40
N ILE A 63 8.34 1.11 -1.77
CA ILE A 63 6.93 1.35 -2.09
C ILE A 63 6.57 2.83 -1.92
N GLY A 64 6.97 3.43 -0.79
CA GLY A 64 6.70 4.83 -0.49
C GLY A 64 7.35 5.78 -1.50
N GLN A 65 8.64 5.57 -1.82
CA GLN A 65 9.36 6.39 -2.78
C GLN A 65 8.75 6.26 -4.18
N THR A 66 8.51 5.03 -4.67
CA THR A 66 7.89 4.80 -5.98
C THR A 66 6.49 5.43 -6.05
N SER A 67 5.68 5.32 -4.99
CA SER A 67 4.33 5.91 -4.95
C SER A 67 4.39 7.44 -5.02
N ASN A 68 5.29 8.07 -4.27
CA ASN A 68 5.47 9.52 -4.29
C ASN A 68 5.94 10.02 -5.66
N THR A 69 6.95 9.36 -6.25
CA THR A 69 7.45 9.68 -7.59
C THR A 69 6.34 9.53 -8.63
N TYR A 70 5.57 8.44 -8.58
CA TYR A 70 4.48 8.18 -9.52
C TYR A 70 3.37 9.24 -9.45
N VAL A 71 2.97 9.64 -8.23
CA VAL A 71 1.96 10.69 -8.05
C VAL A 71 2.49 12.05 -8.51
N ALA A 72 3.75 12.38 -8.21
CA ALA A 72 4.38 13.63 -8.65
C ALA A 72 4.42 13.74 -10.18
N GLN A 73 4.79 12.66 -10.87
CA GLN A 73 4.77 12.59 -12.34
C GLN A 73 3.36 12.80 -12.90
N LYS A 74 2.34 12.16 -12.32
CA LYS A 74 0.94 12.36 -12.75
C LYS A 74 0.44 13.79 -12.54
N ARG A 75 0.89 14.47 -11.46
CA ARG A 75 0.61 15.90 -11.25
C ARG A 75 1.23 16.76 -12.34
N GLN A 76 2.50 16.52 -12.69
CA GLN A 76 3.17 17.23 -13.79
C GLN A 76 2.46 17.00 -15.15
N GLN A 77 1.91 15.80 -15.34
CA GLN A 77 1.11 15.45 -16.52
C GLN A 77 -0.33 16.02 -16.46
N ARG A 78 -0.68 16.85 -15.46
CA ARG A 78 -2.02 17.43 -15.28
C ARG A 78 -3.16 16.40 -15.19
N ARG A 79 -2.85 15.16 -14.79
CA ARG A 79 -3.82 14.04 -14.73
C ARG A 79 -4.84 14.14 -13.60
N TYR A 80 -4.74 15.19 -12.78
CA TYR A 80 -5.62 15.41 -11.64
C TYR A 80 -6.40 16.73 -11.72
N ASP A 81 -6.25 17.47 -12.81
CA ASP A 81 -6.77 18.84 -12.95
C ASP A 81 -8.26 18.86 -13.32
N GLY A 82 -8.89 17.68 -13.48
CA GLY A 82 -10.33 17.56 -13.69
C GLY A 82 -10.84 18.01 -15.07
N SER A 83 -9.97 18.48 -15.96
CA SER A 83 -10.31 18.78 -17.35
C SER A 83 -10.37 17.49 -18.17
N GLY A 84 -11.45 16.73 -18.00
CA GLY A 84 -11.84 15.71 -18.96
C GLY A 84 -12.41 16.37 -20.21
N THR A 85 -11.54 16.82 -21.11
CA THR A 85 -11.85 17.15 -22.51
C THR A 85 -10.89 16.41 -23.41
#